data_AF-A0A3R6X3X6-F1
#
_entry.id   AF-A0A3R6X3X6-F1
#
_cell.length_a   1.000
_cell.length_b   1.000
_cell.length_c   1.000
_cell.angle_alpha   90.00
_cell.angle_beta   90.00
_cell.angle_gamma   90.00
#
_symmetry.space_group_name_H-M   'P 1'
#
loop_
_entity.id
_entity.type
_entity.pdbx_description
1 polymer ?
#
loop_
_entity_poly.entity_id
_entity_poly.type
_entity_poly.pdbx_seq_one_letter_code
_entity_poly.pdbx_strand_id
1 'polypeptide(L)'
;MFYCNVCGRELEDNEDRCPVCGAMFAGVDKDKLQTKWYEDDNYEDPAPENYELEEDPEEDVPVEPVPEREPEPWEVDKDYYKKKPDDEKTRKKRKRIITAVTIVLALAAVSGAGYYVPKILKYNKASAALDRGDIDNAVSIYTQLHDFRNSKTMVEGGAYYEYAESLYKDGDYENAAVYYEKAAKYDYRDSAKMARESHYNEATRLYESGNYEAASSEFENAGDISDAGEFLQSCAYEQGIAAYKEESFEEAIKFFTEAGDYEDSADMLSRSYYKQAGVSYADGDLKTAHDDYMKSQYGDYLEKAGICYLEYAGRCYKNSEFDEAIRYYSQVDQTYKDTTDLLDACYQAKGKKLLEENDYNGAIEAFAQVKNIDVTSYINNAKAAYVADHMSADDETTLSYLCDLKYASYGTAAEDLMKLTGWNIQSFINGSTEDYSTRNNSCVVGTDAYVHSVFNAGDGKSSDIVEYIVHEDGSKSKDVVPDTAVKTGSATWVLVTGESQKPERITLYVRDKKTNMLLDKYTFEIREK
;
A
#
# COMPACT_ATOMS: atom_id res chain seq x y z
N MET A 1 -32.33 28.44 -1.51
CA MET A 1 -30.94 28.45 -1.99
C MET A 1 -30.80 27.32 -2.97
N PHE A 2 -30.32 27.62 -4.17
CA PHE A 2 -30.07 26.63 -5.23
C PHE A 2 -28.59 26.29 -5.21
N TYR A 3 -28.24 25.02 -5.43
CA TYR A 3 -26.85 24.58 -5.48
C TYR A 3 -26.55 23.94 -6.83
N CYS A 4 -25.36 24.19 -7.37
CA CYS A 4 -24.90 23.60 -8.60
C CYS A 4 -24.70 22.09 -8.41
N ASN A 5 -25.47 21.27 -9.11
CA ASN A 5 -25.38 19.80 -9.06
C ASN A 5 -24.03 19.23 -9.54
N VAL A 6 -23.20 20.02 -10.21
CA VAL A 6 -21.85 19.61 -10.67
C VAL A 6 -20.74 19.97 -9.69
N CYS A 7 -20.87 21.04 -8.90
CA CYS A 7 -19.76 21.54 -8.07
C CYS A 7 -20.15 21.97 -6.65
N GLY A 8 -21.41 21.79 -6.25
CA GLY A 8 -21.89 22.07 -4.90
C GLY A 8 -21.98 23.56 -4.52
N ARG A 9 -21.56 24.48 -5.39
CA ARG A 9 -21.62 25.93 -5.10
C ARG A 9 -23.06 26.43 -5.05
N GLU A 10 -23.33 27.31 -4.08
CA GLU A 10 -24.56 28.10 -4.04
C GLU A 10 -24.70 29.00 -5.28
N LEU A 11 -25.91 29.04 -5.83
CA LEU A 11 -26.28 29.78 -7.03
C LEU A 11 -27.27 30.87 -6.65
N GLU A 12 -27.07 32.07 -7.21
CA GLU A 12 -28.05 33.15 -7.13
C GLU A 12 -29.23 32.87 -8.09
N ASP A 13 -30.44 33.34 -7.75
CA ASP A 13 -31.70 32.98 -8.42
C ASP A 13 -31.74 33.22 -9.95
N ASN A 14 -30.79 34.02 -10.47
CA ASN A 14 -30.77 34.56 -11.83
C ASN A 14 -29.61 34.04 -12.71
N GLU A 15 -28.82 33.06 -12.27
CA GLU A 15 -27.69 32.53 -13.04
C GLU A 15 -28.14 31.37 -13.98
N ASP A 16 -28.03 31.56 -15.30
CA ASP A 16 -28.32 30.51 -16.31
C ASP A 16 -27.11 29.56 -16.54
N ARG A 17 -25.98 29.90 -15.93
CA ARG A 17 -24.72 29.16 -16.02
C ARG A 17 -23.94 29.30 -14.72
N CYS A 18 -23.41 28.21 -14.19
CA CYS A 18 -22.53 28.25 -13.02
C CYS A 18 -21.23 29.01 -13.36
N PRO A 19 -20.84 30.06 -12.61
CA PRO A 19 -19.62 30.81 -12.88
C PRO A 19 -18.34 30.06 -12.49
N VAL A 20 -18.45 28.98 -11.70
CA VAL A 20 -17.30 28.18 -11.25
C VAL A 20 -17.03 26.98 -12.16
N CYS A 21 -18.06 26.19 -12.49
CA CYS A 21 -17.86 24.99 -13.32
C CYS A 21 -18.38 25.13 -14.76
N GLY A 22 -19.11 26.21 -15.09
CA GLY A 22 -19.61 26.47 -16.44
C GLY A 22 -20.86 25.68 -16.85
N ALA A 23 -21.43 24.86 -15.95
CA ALA A 23 -22.65 24.10 -16.23
C ALA A 23 -23.82 25.02 -16.59
N MET A 24 -24.50 24.75 -17.71
CA MET A 24 -25.71 25.48 -18.13
C MET A 24 -26.97 24.87 -17.51
N PHE A 25 -27.87 25.72 -17.01
CA PHE A 25 -29.12 25.30 -16.37
C PHE A 25 -30.35 25.41 -17.30
N ALA A 26 -30.13 25.59 -18.60
CA ALA A 26 -31.17 25.81 -19.60
C ALA A 26 -32.11 24.59 -19.70
N GLY A 27 -33.38 24.78 -19.28
CA GLY A 27 -34.45 23.78 -19.40
C GLY A 27 -34.74 22.95 -18.15
N VAL A 28 -34.08 23.22 -17.01
CA VAL A 28 -34.37 22.53 -15.74
C VAL A 28 -35.50 23.27 -15.00
N ASP A 29 -36.57 22.53 -14.70
CA ASP A 29 -37.73 23.00 -13.95
C ASP A 29 -37.32 23.32 -12.49
N LYS A 30 -37.13 24.61 -12.18
CA LYS A 30 -36.55 25.09 -10.90
C LYS A 30 -37.37 24.67 -9.66
N ASP A 31 -38.65 24.37 -9.83
CA ASP A 31 -39.55 23.91 -8.75
C ASP A 31 -39.28 22.46 -8.32
N LYS A 32 -38.48 21.69 -9.09
CA LYS A 32 -38.08 20.32 -8.74
C LYS A 32 -36.77 20.24 -7.95
N LEU A 33 -36.15 21.36 -7.62
CA LEU A 33 -34.91 21.42 -6.85
C LEU A 33 -35.13 21.45 -5.32
N GLN A 34 -36.34 21.16 -4.83
CA GLN A 34 -36.60 21.10 -3.39
C GLN A 34 -36.68 19.67 -2.81
N THR A 35 -35.70 19.44 -1.93
CA THR A 35 -35.70 18.58 -0.72
C THR A 35 -35.72 17.05 -0.88
N LYS A 36 -34.61 16.43 -0.44
CA LYS A 36 -34.59 15.58 0.77
C LYS A 36 -33.14 15.28 1.19
N TRP A 37 -32.62 16.11 2.09
CA TRP A 37 -31.70 15.63 3.11
C TRP A 37 -32.61 15.19 4.27
N TYR A 38 -32.55 13.92 4.62
CA TYR A 38 -33.08 13.46 5.89
C TYR A 38 -31.98 13.70 6.91
N GLU A 39 -32.21 14.70 7.76
CA GLU A 39 -31.63 14.76 9.10
C GLU A 39 -32.20 13.55 9.87
N ASP A 40 -31.36 12.58 10.20
CA ASP A 40 -31.64 11.63 11.27
C ASP A 40 -30.83 12.10 12.50
N ASP A 41 -31.28 13.21 13.06
CA ASP A 41 -31.06 13.57 14.46
C ASP A 41 -31.98 12.70 15.32
N ASN A 42 -31.63 11.43 15.51
CA ASN A 42 -32.16 10.63 16.61
C ASN A 42 -31.28 9.42 16.93
N TYR A 43 -30.12 9.68 17.53
CA TYR A 43 -29.49 8.71 18.42
C TYR A 43 -29.42 9.35 19.81
N GLU A 44 -30.37 8.98 20.66
CA GLU A 44 -30.32 9.26 22.09
C GLU A 44 -29.16 8.49 22.69
N ASP A 45 -28.25 9.23 23.32
CA ASP A 45 -27.18 8.74 24.18
C ASP A 45 -27.76 7.80 25.26
N PRO A 46 -27.41 6.50 25.30
CA PRO A 46 -27.69 5.71 26.49
C PRO A 46 -26.73 6.17 27.59
N ALA A 47 -27.25 6.99 28.50
CA ALA A 47 -26.60 7.32 29.76
C ALA A 47 -26.03 6.04 30.40
N PRO A 48 -24.80 6.08 30.94
CA PRO A 48 -24.15 4.91 31.50
C PRO A 48 -24.98 4.36 32.66
N GLU A 49 -25.45 3.12 32.53
CA GLU A 49 -26.00 2.38 33.66
C GLU A 49 -24.90 2.18 34.69
N ASN A 50 -25.18 2.64 35.90
CA ASN A 50 -24.40 2.48 37.10
C ASN A 50 -24.23 0.99 37.42
N TYR A 51 -23.04 0.44 37.18
CA TYR A 51 -22.67 -0.90 37.64
C TYR A 51 -22.27 -0.79 39.12
N GLU A 52 -23.23 -1.03 40.01
CA GLU A 52 -22.97 -1.23 41.44
C GLU A 52 -22.09 -2.48 41.62
N LEU A 53 -21.00 -2.30 42.38
CA LEU A 53 -20.12 -3.34 42.88
C LEU A 53 -20.92 -4.35 43.71
N GLU A 54 -21.00 -5.60 43.25
CA GLU A 54 -21.35 -6.73 44.11
C GLU A 54 -20.06 -7.23 44.80
N GLU A 55 -19.91 -6.86 46.08
CA GLU A 55 -19.04 -7.53 47.03
C GLU A 55 -19.57 -8.95 47.29
N ASP A 56 -18.71 -9.96 47.15
CA ASP A 56 -18.94 -11.32 47.64
C ASP A 56 -17.67 -11.81 48.37
N PRO A 57 -17.76 -12.74 49.35
CA PRO A 57 -17.33 -12.48 50.70
C PRO A 57 -15.99 -13.18 51.01
N GLU A 58 -15.27 -12.62 51.98
CA GLU A 58 -14.09 -13.23 52.58
C GLU A 58 -14.40 -14.63 53.15
N GLU A 59 -13.81 -15.67 52.56
CA GLU A 59 -13.75 -17.00 53.17
C GLU A 59 -12.55 -17.09 54.12
N ASP A 60 -12.90 -17.10 55.40
CA ASP A 60 -12.05 -17.22 56.58
C ASP A 60 -11.52 -18.66 56.71
N VAL A 61 -10.22 -18.88 56.49
CA VAL A 61 -9.57 -20.20 56.69
C VAL A 61 -8.63 -20.15 57.92
N PRO A 62 -8.94 -20.87 59.01
CA PRO A 62 -8.15 -20.81 60.25
C PRO A 62 -6.81 -21.57 60.12
N VAL A 63 -5.71 -20.90 60.45
CA VAL A 63 -4.39 -21.56 60.62
C VAL A 63 -4.24 -22.02 62.08
N GLU A 64 -4.36 -23.33 62.31
CA GLU A 64 -4.06 -23.97 63.59
C GLU A 64 -2.54 -24.00 63.89
N PRO A 65 -2.13 -23.93 65.18
CA PRO A 65 -0.74 -23.75 65.56
C PRO A 65 0.10 -25.05 65.57
N VAL A 66 1.38 -24.86 65.29
CA VAL A 66 2.48 -25.84 65.23
C VAL A 66 2.67 -26.61 66.54
N PRO A 67 2.80 -27.95 66.54
CA PRO A 67 3.36 -28.69 67.67
C PRO A 67 4.90 -28.71 67.62
N GLU A 68 5.52 -28.18 68.69
CA GLU A 68 6.93 -28.30 69.03
C GLU A 68 7.38 -29.77 69.10
N ARG A 69 8.52 -30.08 68.48
CA ARG A 69 9.23 -31.34 68.64
C ARG A 69 10.45 -31.11 69.53
N GLU A 70 10.39 -31.61 70.76
CA GLU A 70 11.53 -31.68 71.68
C GLU A 70 12.61 -32.63 71.14
N PRO A 71 13.91 -32.26 71.18
CA PRO A 71 15.00 -33.18 70.88
C PRO A 71 15.28 -34.15 72.05
N GLU A 72 15.49 -35.41 71.73
CA GLU A 72 15.80 -36.50 72.67
C GLU A 72 17.09 -36.27 73.47
N PRO A 73 17.15 -36.69 74.76
CA PRO A 73 18.33 -36.55 75.58
C PRO A 73 19.37 -37.63 75.26
N TRP A 74 20.55 -37.22 74.82
CA TRP A 74 21.77 -38.02 74.85
C TRP A 74 22.15 -38.45 76.29
N GLU A 75 22.08 -39.76 76.55
CA GLU A 75 22.64 -40.37 77.77
C GLU A 75 24.17 -40.37 77.71
N VAL A 76 24.80 -39.74 78.69
CA VAL A 76 26.26 -39.81 78.88
C VAL A 76 26.58 -40.98 79.79
N ASP A 77 27.19 -42.01 79.20
CA ASP A 77 27.80 -43.15 79.90
C ASP A 77 28.87 -42.67 80.91
N LYS A 78 28.59 -42.88 82.20
CA LYS A 78 29.38 -42.40 83.34
C LYS A 78 30.48 -43.35 83.81
N ASP A 79 30.96 -44.29 82.98
CA ASP A 79 31.99 -45.25 83.43
C ASP A 79 33.30 -45.31 82.62
N TYR A 80 33.57 -44.33 81.75
CA TYR A 80 34.74 -44.38 80.83
C TYR A 80 36.08 -43.81 81.35
N TYR A 81 36.22 -43.44 82.63
CA TYR A 81 37.52 -43.01 83.19
C TYR A 81 37.82 -43.56 84.60
N LYS A 82 38.07 -44.86 84.72
CA LYS A 82 38.81 -45.42 85.87
C LYS A 82 40.30 -45.11 85.73
N LYS A 83 40.81 -44.18 86.53
CA LYS A 83 42.26 -43.90 86.67
C LYS A 83 42.91 -44.88 87.65
N LYS A 84 43.96 -45.58 87.18
CA LYS A 84 44.99 -46.20 88.03
C LYS A 84 45.87 -45.10 88.68
N PRO A 85 46.42 -45.32 89.89
CA PRO A 85 47.20 -44.30 90.59
C PRO A 85 48.61 -44.21 89.98
N ASP A 86 48.96 -43.03 89.46
CA ASP A 86 50.28 -42.74 88.87
C ASP A 86 51.09 -41.79 89.77
N ASP A 87 52.37 -42.12 89.86
CA ASP A 87 53.46 -41.50 90.63
C ASP A 87 53.62 -39.97 90.44
N GLU A 88 54.09 -39.31 91.50
CA GLU A 88 54.12 -37.85 91.65
C GLU A 88 55.00 -37.10 90.61
N LYS A 89 55.91 -37.82 89.90
CA LYS A 89 56.80 -37.24 88.88
C LYS A 89 56.15 -37.06 87.50
N THR A 90 55.15 -37.85 87.10
CA THR A 90 54.43 -37.72 85.81
C THR A 90 53.30 -36.68 85.85
N ARG A 91 52.78 -36.34 87.04
CA ARG A 91 51.75 -35.29 87.26
C ARG A 91 52.23 -33.87 86.90
N LYS A 92 53.53 -33.57 87.11
CA LYS A 92 54.11 -32.24 86.81
C LYS A 92 54.37 -32.03 85.31
N LYS A 93 54.72 -33.07 84.55
CA LYS A 93 54.88 -32.99 83.07
C LYS A 93 53.53 -32.95 82.34
N ARG A 94 52.52 -33.74 82.78
CA ARG A 94 51.14 -33.68 82.22
C ARG A 94 50.43 -32.34 82.48
N LYS A 95 50.58 -31.75 83.67
CA LYS A 95 50.01 -30.41 83.96
C LYS A 95 50.59 -29.32 83.05
N ARG A 96 51.90 -29.33 82.79
CA ARG A 96 52.53 -28.35 81.88
C ARG A 96 52.06 -28.49 80.43
N ILE A 97 51.86 -29.72 79.94
CA ILE A 97 51.34 -29.97 78.59
C ILE A 97 49.85 -29.58 78.48
N ILE A 98 49.02 -29.92 79.48
CA ILE A 98 47.60 -29.55 79.49
C ILE A 98 47.42 -28.04 79.59
N THR A 99 48.18 -27.35 80.46
CA THR A 99 48.15 -25.89 80.56
C THR A 99 48.69 -25.21 79.30
N ALA A 100 49.70 -25.76 78.64
CA ALA A 100 50.17 -25.25 77.36
C ALA A 100 49.14 -25.45 76.25
N VAL A 101 48.46 -26.61 76.18
CA VAL A 101 47.40 -26.87 75.19
C VAL A 101 46.16 -26.02 75.45
N THR A 102 45.74 -25.81 76.71
CA THR A 102 44.63 -24.88 77.02
C THR A 102 45.00 -23.42 76.79
N ILE A 103 46.25 -23.01 77.00
CA ILE A 103 46.73 -21.68 76.61
C ILE A 103 46.77 -21.56 75.09
N VAL A 104 47.21 -22.58 74.35
CA VAL A 104 47.20 -22.56 72.87
C VAL A 104 45.77 -22.59 72.32
N LEU A 105 44.85 -23.32 72.93
CA LEU A 105 43.42 -23.32 72.56
C LEU A 105 42.72 -22.02 72.98
N ALA A 106 43.06 -21.44 74.13
CA ALA A 106 42.55 -20.14 74.56
C ALA A 106 43.14 -19.01 73.72
N LEU A 107 44.43 -19.08 73.36
CA LEU A 107 45.05 -18.17 72.41
C LEU A 107 44.48 -18.39 71.02
N ALA A 108 44.20 -19.62 70.57
CA ALA A 108 43.53 -19.89 69.30
C ALA A 108 42.07 -19.41 69.30
N ALA A 109 41.35 -19.51 70.41
CA ALA A 109 40.01 -18.98 70.58
C ALA A 109 40.00 -17.43 70.62
N VAL A 110 40.98 -16.81 71.30
CA VAL A 110 41.19 -15.35 71.30
C VAL A 110 41.68 -14.84 69.95
N SER A 111 42.53 -15.61 69.25
CA SER A 111 43.03 -15.31 67.90
C SER A 111 41.91 -15.44 66.86
N GLY A 112 41.08 -16.48 66.99
CA GLY A 112 39.87 -16.66 66.19
C GLY A 112 38.88 -15.51 66.42
N ALA A 113 38.60 -15.16 67.68
CA ALA A 113 37.74 -14.03 68.01
C ALA A 113 38.29 -12.69 67.46
N GLY A 114 39.60 -12.44 67.58
CA GLY A 114 40.25 -11.25 67.03
C GLY A 114 40.22 -11.16 65.50
N TYR A 115 40.15 -12.30 64.81
CA TYR A 115 40.04 -12.37 63.34
C TYR A 115 38.60 -12.26 62.84
N TYR A 116 37.64 -12.92 63.49
CA TYR A 116 36.25 -12.99 63.03
C TYR A 116 35.38 -11.81 63.50
N VAL A 117 35.59 -11.26 64.70
CA VAL A 117 34.77 -10.13 65.22
C VAL A 117 34.83 -8.90 64.31
N PRO A 118 36.01 -8.44 63.82
CA PRO A 118 36.06 -7.32 62.89
C PRO A 118 35.35 -7.60 61.56
N LYS A 119 35.41 -8.84 61.06
CA LYS A 119 34.72 -9.26 59.84
C LYS A 119 33.19 -9.28 60.03
N ILE A 120 32.70 -9.73 61.19
CA ILE A 120 31.27 -9.69 61.53
C ILE A 120 30.78 -8.23 61.58
N LEU A 121 31.53 -7.34 62.24
CA LEU A 121 31.16 -5.92 62.31
C LEU A 121 31.14 -5.25 60.92
N LYS A 122 32.14 -5.55 60.08
CA LYS A 122 32.15 -5.08 58.69
C LYS A 122 30.98 -5.65 57.88
N TYR A 123 30.66 -6.93 58.05
CA TYR A 123 29.53 -7.56 57.37
C TYR A 123 28.19 -6.91 57.78
N ASN A 124 27.98 -6.67 59.07
CA ASN A 124 26.78 -5.98 59.56
C ASN A 124 26.72 -4.53 59.04
N LYS A 125 27.87 -3.86 58.90
CA LYS A 125 27.94 -2.53 58.28
C LYS A 125 27.55 -2.57 56.79
N ALA A 126 27.95 -3.61 56.06
CA ALA A 126 27.54 -3.80 54.67
C ALA A 126 26.03 -4.03 54.57
N SER A 127 25.47 -4.90 55.40
CA SER A 127 24.02 -5.13 55.50
C SER A 127 23.27 -3.83 55.82
N ALA A 128 23.72 -3.06 56.81
CA ALA A 128 23.10 -1.78 57.14
C ALA A 128 23.31 -0.69 56.07
N ALA A 129 24.28 -0.83 55.17
CA ALA A 129 24.41 0.03 54.00
C ALA A 129 23.39 -0.37 52.93
N LEU A 130 23.22 -1.67 52.70
CA LEU A 130 22.22 -2.25 51.81
C LEU A 130 20.78 -1.87 52.24
N ASP A 131 20.45 -2.02 53.52
CA ASP A 131 19.15 -1.63 54.09
C ASP A 131 18.83 -0.13 53.93
N ARG A 132 19.86 0.71 53.71
CA ARG A 132 19.72 2.16 53.48
C ARG A 132 19.78 2.53 51.99
N GLY A 133 19.84 1.55 51.08
CA GLY A 133 20.00 1.77 49.64
C GLY A 133 21.39 2.23 49.20
N ASP A 134 22.39 2.20 50.08
CA ASP A 134 23.77 2.56 49.77
C ASP A 134 24.51 1.35 49.18
N ILE A 135 24.07 0.94 47.98
CA ILE A 135 24.47 -0.32 47.34
C ILE A 135 25.95 -0.34 46.99
N ASP A 136 26.49 0.76 46.47
CA ASP A 136 27.91 0.84 46.09
C ASP A 136 28.81 0.65 47.31
N ASN A 137 28.44 1.24 48.46
CA ASN A 137 29.17 1.07 49.71
C ASN A 137 28.98 -0.35 50.26
N ALA A 138 27.78 -0.91 50.22
CA ALA A 138 27.52 -2.29 50.62
C ALA A 138 28.39 -3.27 49.81
N VAL A 139 28.35 -3.18 48.48
CA VAL A 139 29.15 -4.00 47.55
C VAL A 139 30.64 -3.80 47.81
N SER A 140 31.11 -2.57 48.02
CA SER A 140 32.52 -2.30 48.36
C SER A 140 32.96 -2.98 49.67
N ILE A 141 32.11 -2.96 50.70
CA ILE A 141 32.42 -3.60 51.98
C ILE A 141 32.36 -5.13 51.84
N TYR A 142 31.38 -5.68 51.13
CA TYR A 142 31.31 -7.12 50.83
C TYR A 142 32.54 -7.60 50.01
N THR A 143 33.01 -6.80 49.07
CA THR A 143 34.22 -7.09 48.29
C THR A 143 35.46 -7.22 49.19
N GLN A 144 35.61 -6.36 50.20
CA GLN A 144 36.71 -6.44 51.18
C GLN A 144 36.62 -7.67 52.10
N LEU A 145 35.45 -8.28 52.22
CA LEU A 145 35.21 -9.43 53.09
C LEU A 145 35.56 -10.76 52.41
N HIS A 146 35.73 -10.77 51.09
CA HIS A 146 36.05 -11.96 50.27
C HIS A 146 35.07 -13.11 50.58
N ASP A 147 35.56 -14.28 50.98
CA ASP A 147 34.75 -15.48 51.23
C ASP A 147 34.13 -15.53 52.64
N PHE A 148 34.09 -14.40 53.36
CA PHE A 148 33.45 -14.36 54.67
C PHE A 148 31.92 -14.34 54.54
N ARG A 149 31.24 -15.36 55.08
CA ARG A 149 29.79 -15.57 54.92
C ARG A 149 29.41 -15.64 53.42
N ASN A 150 28.28 -15.06 53.02
CA ASN A 150 27.85 -14.96 51.62
C ASN A 150 28.39 -13.69 50.93
N SER A 151 29.42 -13.01 51.44
CA SER A 151 29.87 -11.72 50.88
C SER A 151 30.24 -11.82 49.40
N LYS A 152 30.84 -12.94 48.96
CA LYS A 152 31.09 -13.21 47.54
C LYS A 152 29.78 -13.21 46.72
N THR A 153 28.78 -13.96 47.19
CA THR A 153 27.43 -14.01 46.60
C THR A 153 26.74 -12.64 46.59
N MET A 154 26.96 -11.81 47.62
CA MET A 154 26.42 -10.44 47.68
C MET A 154 27.04 -9.53 46.62
N VAL A 155 28.34 -9.68 46.34
CA VAL A 155 29.01 -8.93 45.26
C VAL A 155 28.59 -9.45 43.89
N GLU A 156 28.41 -10.76 43.75
CA GLU A 156 27.98 -11.45 42.53
C GLU A 156 26.45 -11.42 42.35
N GLY A 157 25.82 -10.26 42.55
CA GLY A 157 24.40 -10.03 42.29
C GLY A 157 23.49 -9.98 43.51
N GLY A 158 23.86 -10.61 44.63
CA GLY A 158 22.98 -10.72 45.80
C GLY A 158 22.58 -9.38 46.44
N ALA A 159 23.50 -8.42 46.55
CA ALA A 159 23.18 -7.10 47.08
C ALA A 159 22.20 -6.32 46.19
N TYR A 160 22.36 -6.42 44.87
CA TYR A 160 21.44 -5.78 43.93
C TYR A 160 20.05 -6.42 44.00
N TYR A 161 20.00 -7.75 44.08
CA TYR A 161 18.75 -8.51 44.14
C TYR A 161 17.97 -8.25 45.44
N GLU A 162 18.64 -8.27 46.61
CA GLU A 162 17.98 -8.01 47.90
C GLU A 162 17.44 -6.57 47.98
N TYR A 163 18.14 -5.60 47.41
CA TYR A 163 17.63 -4.23 47.35
C TYR A 163 16.45 -4.08 46.39
N ALA A 164 16.53 -4.72 45.21
CA ALA A 164 15.42 -4.76 44.27
C ALA A 164 14.16 -5.40 44.88
N GLU A 165 14.29 -6.47 45.68
CA GLU A 165 13.17 -7.05 46.43
C GLU A 165 12.53 -6.09 47.44
N SER A 166 13.31 -5.17 48.03
CA SER A 166 12.76 -4.13 48.89
C SER A 166 11.96 -3.12 48.07
N LEU A 167 12.54 -2.60 47.00
CA LEU A 167 11.89 -1.63 46.11
C LEU A 167 10.60 -2.18 45.51
N TYR A 168 10.62 -3.44 45.07
CA TYR A 168 9.45 -4.13 44.51
C TYR A 168 8.31 -4.24 45.53
N LYS A 169 8.61 -4.52 46.79
CA LYS A 169 7.61 -4.56 47.88
C LYS A 169 7.06 -3.17 48.22
N ASP A 170 7.88 -2.14 48.04
CA ASP A 170 7.48 -0.75 48.24
C ASP A 170 6.69 -0.19 47.04
N GLY A 171 6.52 -0.97 45.96
CA GLY A 171 5.83 -0.55 44.73
C GLY A 171 6.66 0.37 43.82
N ASP A 172 7.96 0.50 44.09
CA ASP A 172 8.91 1.24 43.25
C ASP A 172 9.45 0.30 42.16
N TYR A 173 8.57 -0.07 41.24
CA TYR A 173 8.84 -1.06 40.20
C TYR A 173 9.88 -0.57 39.18
N GLU A 174 9.86 0.72 38.82
CA GLU A 174 10.87 1.36 37.97
C GLU A 174 12.29 1.13 38.52
N ASN A 175 12.54 1.49 39.78
CA ASN A 175 13.87 1.27 40.36
C ASN A 175 14.15 -0.22 40.63
N ALA A 176 13.14 -1.00 41.03
CA ALA A 176 13.30 -2.44 41.22
C ALA A 176 13.82 -3.12 39.95
N ALA A 177 13.25 -2.80 38.79
CA ALA A 177 13.67 -3.33 37.49
C ALA A 177 15.17 -3.08 37.24
N VAL A 178 15.62 -1.83 37.41
CA VAL A 178 17.04 -1.42 37.23
C VAL A 178 17.98 -2.25 38.10
N TYR A 179 17.63 -2.51 39.36
CA TYR A 179 18.49 -3.28 40.27
C TYR A 179 18.40 -4.79 40.01
N TYR A 180 17.25 -5.32 39.61
CA TYR A 180 17.15 -6.69 39.13
C TYR A 180 17.97 -6.92 37.86
N GLU A 181 17.98 -5.99 36.90
CA GLU A 181 18.85 -6.07 35.71
C GLU A 181 20.33 -6.08 36.07
N LYS A 182 20.75 -5.27 37.05
CA LYS A 182 22.12 -5.30 37.58
C LYS A 182 22.46 -6.66 38.18
N ALA A 183 21.53 -7.29 38.90
CA ALA A 183 21.71 -8.65 39.42
C ALA A 183 21.74 -9.70 38.29
N ALA A 184 20.94 -9.52 37.24
CA ALA A 184 20.87 -10.42 36.08
C ALA A 184 22.18 -10.49 35.30
N LYS A 185 22.99 -9.42 35.29
CA LYS A 185 24.35 -9.44 34.70
C LYS A 185 25.30 -10.45 35.36
N TYR A 186 24.94 -10.95 36.55
CA TYR A 186 25.68 -11.99 37.27
C TYR A 186 24.97 -13.36 37.25
N ASP A 187 23.94 -13.53 36.42
CA ASP A 187 23.07 -14.72 36.39
C ASP A 187 22.51 -15.07 37.79
N TYR A 188 22.22 -14.04 38.58
CA TYR A 188 21.87 -14.22 39.98
C TYR A 188 20.39 -14.59 40.13
N ARG A 189 20.11 -15.84 40.54
CA ARG A 189 18.75 -16.35 40.76
C ARG A 189 17.85 -16.10 39.53
N ASP A 190 16.61 -15.69 39.78
CA ASP A 190 15.58 -15.33 38.82
C ASP A 190 15.52 -13.81 38.54
N SER A 191 16.61 -13.08 38.81
CA SER A 191 16.71 -11.62 38.60
C SER A 191 16.25 -11.15 37.22
N ALA A 192 16.60 -11.84 36.14
CA ALA A 192 16.15 -11.48 34.80
C ALA A 192 14.62 -11.59 34.63
N LYS A 193 13.98 -12.55 35.31
CA LYS A 193 12.51 -12.69 35.34
C LYS A 193 11.90 -11.59 36.20
N MET A 194 12.45 -11.33 37.39
CA MET A 194 11.99 -10.28 38.29
C MET A 194 12.12 -8.87 37.70
N ALA A 195 13.15 -8.61 36.89
CA ALA A 195 13.28 -7.36 36.15
C ALA A 195 12.11 -7.16 35.20
N ARG A 196 11.78 -8.18 34.39
CA ARG A 196 10.63 -8.15 33.47
C ARG A 196 9.29 -8.06 34.21
N GLU A 197 9.14 -8.73 35.36
CA GLU A 197 7.93 -8.58 36.21
C GLU A 197 7.80 -7.18 36.80
N SER A 198 8.93 -6.54 37.13
CA SER A 198 8.93 -5.16 37.60
C SER A 198 8.51 -4.21 36.47
N HIS A 199 9.07 -4.37 35.26
CA HIS A 199 8.63 -3.62 34.09
C HIS A 199 7.13 -3.80 33.81
N TYR A 200 6.62 -5.04 33.89
CA TYR A 200 5.19 -5.32 33.72
C TYR A 200 4.32 -4.54 34.72
N ASN A 201 4.65 -4.57 36.02
CA ASN A 201 3.86 -3.87 37.02
C ASN A 201 3.95 -2.34 36.89
N GLU A 202 5.12 -1.82 36.51
CA GLU A 202 5.27 -0.39 36.22
C GLU A 202 4.41 0.01 35.01
N ALA A 203 4.44 -0.80 33.95
CA ALA A 203 3.63 -0.61 32.76
C ALA A 203 2.14 -0.60 33.07
N THR A 204 1.64 -1.54 33.89
CA THR A 204 0.23 -1.57 34.32
C THR A 204 -0.13 -0.32 35.11
N ARG A 205 0.75 0.15 36.01
CA ARG A 205 0.53 1.40 36.76
C ARG A 205 0.44 2.61 35.84
N LEU A 206 1.33 2.70 34.85
CA LEU A 206 1.33 3.78 33.85
C LEU A 206 0.08 3.72 32.96
N TYR A 207 -0.32 2.51 32.56
CA TYR A 207 -1.53 2.26 31.78
C TYR A 207 -2.79 2.72 32.52
N GLU A 208 -2.94 2.32 33.78
CA GLU A 208 -4.08 2.75 34.63
C GLU A 208 -4.11 4.27 34.86
N SER A 209 -2.95 4.94 34.77
CA SER A 209 -2.85 6.40 34.84
C SER A 209 -3.13 7.12 33.51
N GLY A 210 -3.36 6.37 32.43
CA GLY A 210 -3.56 6.90 31.07
C GLY A 210 -2.28 7.34 30.36
N ASN A 211 -1.10 7.00 30.89
CA ASN A 211 0.18 7.31 30.27
C ASN A 211 0.61 6.16 29.33
N TYR A 212 -0.14 6.01 28.24
CA TYR A 212 -0.01 4.88 27.32
C TYR A 212 1.35 4.83 26.60
N GLU A 213 1.96 5.97 26.29
CA GLU A 213 3.29 6.01 25.64
C GLU A 213 4.36 5.42 26.57
N ALA A 214 4.39 5.85 27.83
CA ALA A 214 5.33 5.31 28.81
C ALA A 214 5.01 3.85 29.14
N ALA A 215 3.72 3.51 29.26
CA ALA A 215 3.28 2.13 29.50
C ALA A 215 3.73 1.20 28.37
N SER A 216 3.59 1.59 27.10
CA SER A 216 4.08 0.81 25.95
C SER A 216 5.56 0.50 26.09
N SER A 217 6.41 1.49 26.41
CA SER A 217 7.85 1.27 26.57
C SER A 217 8.15 0.26 27.68
N GLU A 218 7.41 0.28 28.78
CA GLU A 218 7.61 -0.64 29.90
C GLU A 218 7.06 -2.05 29.58
N PHE A 219 5.94 -2.18 28.86
CA PHE A 219 5.44 -3.46 28.39
C PHE A 219 6.39 -4.11 27.37
N GLU A 220 7.05 -3.32 26.50
CA GLU A 220 8.10 -3.84 25.60
C GLU A 220 9.28 -4.43 26.41
N ASN A 221 9.70 -3.75 27.48
CA ASN A 221 10.76 -4.24 28.38
C ASN A 221 10.33 -5.49 29.17
N ALA A 222 9.04 -5.61 29.50
CA ALA A 222 8.47 -6.80 30.11
C ALA A 222 8.51 -8.02 29.17
N GLY A 223 8.50 -7.82 27.85
CA GLY A 223 8.55 -8.88 26.84
C GLY A 223 7.35 -9.83 26.95
N ASP A 224 7.57 -11.14 26.85
CA ASP A 224 6.47 -12.13 26.88
C ASP A 224 5.97 -12.47 28.31
N ILE A 225 6.12 -11.55 29.28
CA ILE A 225 5.58 -11.77 30.63
C ILE A 225 4.08 -11.48 30.65
N SER A 226 3.32 -12.45 31.18
CA SER A 226 1.86 -12.38 31.29
C SER A 226 1.20 -12.04 29.95
N ASP A 227 0.46 -10.94 29.90
CA ASP A 227 -0.33 -10.40 28.80
C ASP A 227 0.26 -9.07 28.30
N ALA A 228 1.55 -8.80 28.54
CA ALA A 228 2.20 -7.56 28.09
C ALA A 228 2.01 -7.29 26.58
N GLY A 229 2.01 -8.34 25.75
CA GLY A 229 1.72 -8.22 24.33
C GLY A 229 0.30 -7.72 24.01
N GLU A 230 -0.70 -8.16 24.77
CA GLU A 230 -2.09 -7.68 24.63
C GLU A 230 -2.22 -6.22 25.12
N PHE A 231 -1.52 -5.88 26.21
CA PHE A 231 -1.45 -4.50 26.69
C PHE A 231 -0.73 -3.56 25.73
N LEU A 232 0.29 -4.02 24.99
CA LEU A 232 0.92 -3.21 23.94
C LEU A 232 -0.08 -2.82 22.85
N GLN A 233 -0.91 -3.77 22.42
CA GLN A 233 -1.97 -3.51 21.45
C GLN A 233 -3.00 -2.53 22.01
N SER A 234 -3.40 -2.68 23.27
CA SER A 234 -4.30 -1.74 23.94
C SER A 234 -3.72 -0.33 24.06
N CYS A 235 -2.45 -0.19 24.46
CA CYS A 235 -1.78 1.10 24.54
C CYS A 235 -1.73 1.78 23.16
N ALA A 236 -1.44 1.03 22.10
CA ALA A 236 -1.46 1.54 20.74
C ALA A 236 -2.87 1.99 20.33
N TYR A 237 -3.91 1.21 20.67
CA TYR A 237 -5.30 1.57 20.40
C TYR A 237 -5.69 2.89 21.07
N GLU A 238 -5.41 3.06 22.37
CA GLU A 238 -5.73 4.29 23.10
C GLU A 238 -4.96 5.51 22.57
N GLN A 239 -3.69 5.33 22.17
CA GLN A 239 -2.92 6.37 21.48
C GLN A 239 -3.53 6.72 20.12
N GLY A 240 -4.02 5.73 19.37
CA GLY A 240 -4.74 5.91 18.12
C GLY A 240 -6.04 6.70 18.31
N ILE A 241 -6.81 6.39 19.36
CA ILE A 241 -8.04 7.11 19.71
C ILE A 241 -7.73 8.57 20.06
N ALA A 242 -6.68 8.83 20.84
CA ALA A 242 -6.25 10.18 21.16
C ALA A 242 -5.85 10.96 19.89
N ALA A 243 -4.99 10.38 19.05
CA ALA A 243 -4.56 10.99 17.79
C ALA A 243 -5.74 11.26 16.83
N TYR A 244 -6.71 10.34 16.75
CA TYR A 244 -7.90 10.51 15.93
C TYR A 244 -8.76 11.69 16.41
N LYS A 245 -8.95 11.85 17.73
CA LYS A 245 -9.70 12.98 18.32
C LYS A 245 -8.99 14.32 18.11
N GLU A 246 -7.67 14.31 18.04
CA GLU A 246 -6.83 15.47 17.73
C GLU A 246 -6.71 15.75 16.22
N GLU A 247 -7.43 14.99 15.39
CA GLU A 247 -7.38 15.05 13.92
C GLU A 247 -5.98 14.81 13.33
N SER A 248 -5.10 14.20 14.12
CA SER A 248 -3.76 13.75 13.72
C SER A 248 -3.88 12.37 13.07
N PHE A 249 -4.52 12.33 11.89
CA PHE A 249 -4.94 11.07 11.28
C PHE A 249 -3.77 10.19 10.80
N GLU A 250 -2.62 10.77 10.45
CA GLU A 250 -1.41 10.01 10.10
C GLU A 250 -0.88 9.22 11.31
N GLU A 251 -0.80 9.87 12.48
CA GLU A 251 -0.46 9.25 13.75
C GLU A 251 -1.51 8.20 14.15
N ALA A 252 -2.80 8.51 13.99
CA ALA A 252 -3.88 7.56 14.25
C ALA A 252 -3.74 6.30 13.38
N ILE A 253 -3.46 6.44 12.08
CA ILE A 253 -3.19 5.32 11.16
C ILE A 253 -2.05 4.45 11.67
N LYS A 254 -0.94 5.06 12.09
CA LYS A 254 0.21 4.33 12.64
C LYS A 254 -0.20 3.50 13.87
N PHE A 255 -0.84 4.14 14.84
CA PHE A 255 -1.21 3.49 16.10
C PHE A 255 -2.27 2.41 15.94
N PHE A 256 -3.32 2.63 15.13
CA PHE A 256 -4.31 1.58 14.84
C PHE A 256 -3.71 0.42 14.04
N THR A 257 -2.68 0.67 13.22
CA THR A 257 -1.92 -0.42 12.57
C THR A 257 -1.14 -1.24 13.59
N GLU A 258 -0.52 -0.60 14.57
CA GLU A 258 0.21 -1.26 15.66
C GLU A 258 -0.72 -2.04 16.61
N ALA A 259 -1.93 -1.53 16.86
CA ALA A 259 -2.96 -2.21 17.64
C ALA A 259 -3.49 -3.49 16.97
N GLY A 260 -3.43 -3.56 15.63
CA GLY A 260 -3.78 -4.76 14.87
C GLY A 260 -5.25 -5.16 15.02
N ASP A 261 -5.50 -6.36 15.53
CA ASP A 261 -6.85 -6.93 15.71
C ASP A 261 -7.47 -6.59 17.09
N TYR A 262 -6.86 -5.69 17.87
CA TYR A 262 -7.38 -5.27 19.17
C TYR A 262 -8.64 -4.41 19.01
N GLU A 263 -9.71 -4.79 19.69
CA GLU A 263 -11.03 -4.15 19.61
C GLU A 263 -11.50 -3.88 18.17
N ASP A 264 -11.86 -2.64 17.85
CA ASP A 264 -12.29 -2.19 16.52
C ASP A 264 -11.17 -1.43 15.77
N SER A 265 -9.90 -1.65 16.13
CA SER A 265 -8.74 -0.99 15.52
C SER A 265 -8.75 -1.05 13.99
N ALA A 266 -9.21 -2.15 13.39
CA ALA A 266 -9.36 -2.26 11.95
C ALA A 266 -10.40 -1.28 11.36
N ASP A 267 -11.56 -1.08 12.03
CA ASP A 267 -12.56 -0.09 11.60
C ASP A 267 -12.04 1.34 11.82
N MET A 268 -11.37 1.58 12.94
CA MET A 268 -10.75 2.87 13.25
C MET A 268 -9.62 3.23 12.28
N LEU A 269 -8.82 2.26 11.84
CA LEU A 269 -7.81 2.41 10.79
C LEU A 269 -8.47 2.82 9.46
N SER A 270 -9.52 2.11 9.07
CA SER A 270 -10.32 2.42 7.88
C SER A 270 -10.88 3.85 7.92
N ARG A 271 -11.43 4.28 9.06
CA ARG A 271 -11.93 5.65 9.26
C ARG A 271 -10.82 6.69 9.25
N SER A 272 -9.65 6.37 9.81
CA SER A 272 -8.50 7.27 9.85
C SER A 272 -7.97 7.55 8.45
N TYR A 273 -7.83 6.51 7.61
CA TYR A 273 -7.54 6.69 6.18
C TYR A 273 -8.59 7.55 5.46
N TYR A 274 -9.88 7.35 5.74
CA TYR A 274 -10.94 8.16 5.13
C TYR A 274 -10.79 9.64 5.46
N LYS A 275 -10.50 9.95 6.73
CA LYS A 275 -10.32 11.32 7.21
C LYS A 275 -9.05 11.95 6.67
N GLN A 276 -7.94 11.22 6.67
CA GLN A 276 -6.67 11.65 6.08
C GLN A 276 -6.81 11.94 4.58
N ALA A 277 -7.54 11.11 3.85
CA ALA A 277 -7.86 11.34 2.45
C ALA A 277 -8.61 12.67 2.25
N GLY A 278 -9.52 13.00 3.16
CA GLY A 278 -10.22 14.29 3.18
C GLY A 278 -9.29 15.49 3.39
N VAL A 279 -8.27 15.36 4.24
CA VAL A 279 -7.23 16.38 4.44
C VAL A 279 -6.44 16.59 3.15
N SER A 280 -5.90 15.49 2.58
CA SER A 280 -5.16 15.53 1.30
C SER A 280 -5.99 16.13 0.16
N TYR A 281 -7.30 15.81 0.12
CA TYR A 281 -8.22 16.34 -0.87
C TYR A 281 -8.41 17.85 -0.71
N ALA A 282 -8.59 18.34 0.52
CA ALA A 282 -8.73 19.77 0.82
C ALA A 282 -7.45 20.57 0.45
N ASP A 283 -6.28 19.97 0.64
CA ASP A 283 -4.99 20.53 0.23
C ASP A 283 -4.75 20.47 -1.30
N GLY A 284 -5.63 19.79 -2.02
CA GLY A 284 -5.56 19.64 -3.47
C GLY A 284 -4.57 18.58 -3.94
N ASP A 285 -4.00 17.78 -3.03
CA ASP A 285 -3.21 16.59 -3.34
C ASP A 285 -4.15 15.41 -3.65
N LEU A 286 -4.76 15.49 -4.83
CA LEU A 286 -5.77 14.55 -5.29
C LEU A 286 -5.24 13.12 -5.46
N LYS A 287 -3.93 12.93 -5.66
CA LYS A 287 -3.36 11.58 -5.82
C LYS A 287 -3.25 10.88 -4.47
N THR A 288 -2.68 11.56 -3.48
CA THR A 288 -2.59 11.05 -2.12
C THR A 288 -4.01 10.82 -1.55
N ALA A 289 -4.93 11.76 -1.78
CA ALA A 289 -6.34 11.59 -1.40
C ALA A 289 -6.99 10.35 -2.02
N HIS A 290 -6.81 10.12 -3.33
CA HIS A 290 -7.30 8.91 -3.98
C HIS A 290 -6.76 7.64 -3.29
N ASP A 291 -5.45 7.57 -3.08
CA ASP A 291 -4.81 6.38 -2.54
C ASP A 291 -5.29 6.07 -1.12
N ASP A 292 -5.47 7.11 -0.29
CA ASP A 292 -5.96 6.95 1.08
C ASP A 292 -7.45 6.61 1.13
N TYR A 293 -8.29 7.16 0.25
CA TYR A 293 -9.68 6.69 0.10
C TYR A 293 -9.71 5.21 -0.31
N MET A 294 -8.88 4.78 -1.25
CA MET A 294 -8.82 3.37 -1.66
C MET A 294 -8.35 2.44 -0.55
N LYS A 295 -7.38 2.85 0.28
CA LYS A 295 -6.95 2.09 1.46
C LYS A 295 -8.04 2.01 2.53
N SER A 296 -8.78 3.09 2.71
CA SER A 296 -9.82 3.22 3.72
C SER A 296 -10.89 2.13 3.62
N GLN A 297 -11.38 1.85 2.42
CA GLN A 297 -12.50 0.93 2.19
C GLN A 297 -13.75 1.23 3.06
N TYR A 298 -13.89 2.48 3.51
CA TYR A 298 -14.95 2.94 4.41
C TYR A 298 -15.97 3.82 3.69
N GLY A 299 -17.26 3.60 3.95
CA GLY A 299 -18.32 4.47 3.43
C GLY A 299 -18.36 4.53 1.89
N ASP A 300 -18.36 5.75 1.35
CA ASP A 300 -18.43 6.08 -0.08
C ASP A 300 -17.04 6.18 -0.75
N TYR A 301 -16.04 5.45 -0.22
CA TYR A 301 -14.65 5.59 -0.64
C TYR A 301 -14.40 5.44 -2.15
N LEU A 302 -15.11 4.54 -2.85
CA LEU A 302 -14.97 4.35 -4.31
C LEU A 302 -15.41 5.60 -5.08
N GLU A 303 -16.50 6.24 -4.64
CA GLU A 303 -16.99 7.48 -5.22
C GLU A 303 -15.98 8.62 -4.94
N LYS A 304 -15.51 8.76 -3.70
CA LYS A 304 -14.52 9.78 -3.32
C LYS A 304 -13.20 9.62 -4.07
N ALA A 305 -12.67 8.41 -4.17
CA ALA A 305 -11.48 8.11 -4.95
C ALA A 305 -11.71 8.43 -6.45
N GLY A 306 -12.86 8.03 -7.00
CA GLY A 306 -13.24 8.37 -8.37
C GLY A 306 -13.29 9.88 -8.63
N ILE A 307 -13.85 10.66 -7.71
CA ILE A 307 -13.87 12.14 -7.78
C ILE A 307 -12.45 12.71 -7.84
N CYS A 308 -11.53 12.21 -7.00
CA CYS A 308 -10.14 12.68 -6.99
C CYS A 308 -9.49 12.53 -8.37
N TYR A 309 -9.64 11.38 -9.02
CA TYR A 309 -9.10 11.14 -10.36
C TYR A 309 -9.82 11.95 -11.44
N LEU A 310 -11.15 12.09 -11.37
CA LEU A 310 -11.91 12.92 -12.32
C LEU A 310 -11.44 14.37 -12.29
N GLU A 311 -11.21 14.92 -11.09
CA GLU A 311 -10.71 16.28 -10.93
C GLU A 311 -9.27 16.44 -11.38
N TYR A 312 -8.39 15.50 -11.00
CA TYR A 312 -6.98 15.54 -11.40
C TYR A 312 -6.85 15.47 -12.93
N ALA A 313 -7.54 14.51 -13.55
CA ALA A 313 -7.59 14.37 -15.00
C ALA A 313 -8.16 15.62 -15.68
N GLY A 314 -9.18 16.25 -15.08
CA GLY A 314 -9.75 17.52 -15.57
C GLY A 314 -8.76 18.68 -15.50
N ARG A 315 -7.91 18.75 -14.47
CA ARG A 315 -6.81 19.72 -14.38
C ARG A 315 -5.78 19.49 -15.48
N CYS A 316 -5.35 18.23 -15.67
CA CYS A 316 -4.44 17.86 -16.76
C CYS A 316 -5.01 18.23 -18.14
N TYR A 317 -6.29 17.94 -18.38
CA TYR A 317 -6.96 18.30 -19.63
C TYR A 317 -6.93 19.81 -19.89
N LYS A 318 -7.28 20.63 -18.88
CA LYS A 318 -7.22 22.10 -18.98
C LYS A 318 -5.81 22.63 -19.25
N ASN A 319 -4.79 21.93 -18.75
CA ASN A 319 -3.38 22.26 -18.96
C ASN A 319 -2.81 21.68 -20.27
N SER A 320 -3.65 21.05 -21.12
CA SER A 320 -3.22 20.37 -22.35
C SER A 320 -2.23 19.22 -22.14
N GLU A 321 -2.24 18.63 -20.93
CA GLU A 321 -1.53 17.41 -20.54
C GLU A 321 -2.40 16.19 -20.85
N PHE A 322 -2.74 16.01 -22.13
CA PHE A 322 -3.78 15.06 -22.55
C PHE A 322 -3.44 13.61 -22.20
N ASP A 323 -2.17 13.21 -22.25
CA ASP A 323 -1.77 11.84 -21.91
C ASP A 323 -2.00 11.51 -20.45
N GLU A 324 -1.70 12.46 -19.55
CA GLU A 324 -2.00 12.32 -18.12
C GLU A 324 -3.52 12.30 -17.89
N ALA A 325 -4.27 13.19 -18.54
CA ALA A 325 -5.73 13.20 -18.45
C ALA A 325 -6.35 11.87 -18.89
N ILE A 326 -5.90 11.32 -20.03
CA ILE A 326 -6.33 10.01 -20.54
C ILE A 326 -6.01 8.91 -19.54
N ARG A 327 -4.79 8.89 -18.98
CA ARG A 327 -4.37 7.87 -18.00
C ARG A 327 -5.31 7.83 -16.81
N TYR A 328 -5.61 8.98 -16.20
CA TYR A 328 -6.43 9.04 -15.00
C TYR A 328 -7.92 8.84 -15.27
N TYR A 329 -8.48 9.40 -16.35
CA TYR A 329 -9.88 9.12 -16.72
C TYR A 329 -10.11 7.63 -17.03
N SER A 330 -9.12 6.93 -17.57
CA SER A 330 -9.21 5.49 -17.87
C SER A 330 -9.17 4.61 -16.61
N GLN A 331 -8.72 5.14 -15.48
CA GLN A 331 -8.63 4.41 -14.20
C GLN A 331 -9.86 4.61 -13.31
N VAL A 332 -10.75 5.54 -13.64
CA VAL A 332 -12.00 5.74 -12.91
C VAL A 332 -12.88 4.50 -13.10
N ASP A 333 -13.41 3.96 -11.99
CA ASP A 333 -14.30 2.82 -12.01
C ASP A 333 -15.56 3.12 -12.84
N GLN A 334 -15.77 2.34 -13.91
CA GLN A 334 -16.88 2.53 -14.84
C GLN A 334 -18.25 2.24 -14.21
N THR A 335 -18.31 1.50 -13.12
CA THR A 335 -19.56 1.26 -12.36
C THR A 335 -20.01 2.51 -11.59
N TYR A 336 -19.05 3.36 -11.19
CA TYR A 336 -19.32 4.65 -10.60
C TYR A 336 -19.57 5.72 -11.67
N LYS A 337 -18.66 5.84 -12.64
CA LYS A 337 -18.73 6.87 -13.68
C LYS A 337 -18.18 6.38 -15.01
N ASP A 338 -19.05 6.38 -16.02
CA ASP A 338 -18.61 6.26 -17.41
C ASP A 338 -17.85 7.54 -17.84
N THR A 339 -16.57 7.38 -18.18
CA THR A 339 -15.66 8.44 -18.61
C THR A 339 -15.46 8.48 -20.12
N THR A 340 -16.22 7.72 -20.91
CA THR A 340 -16.04 7.61 -22.37
C THR A 340 -16.06 8.97 -23.06
N ASP A 341 -17.04 9.82 -22.75
CA ASP A 341 -17.12 11.17 -23.36
C ASP A 341 -15.94 12.07 -22.98
N LEU A 342 -15.39 11.90 -21.76
CA LEU A 342 -14.22 12.64 -21.29
C LEU A 342 -12.95 12.18 -22.01
N LEU A 343 -12.80 10.87 -22.20
CA LEU A 343 -11.70 10.28 -22.96
C LEU A 343 -11.76 10.70 -24.44
N ASP A 344 -12.94 10.68 -25.05
CA ASP A 344 -13.15 11.16 -26.42
C ASP A 344 -12.75 12.64 -26.58
N ALA A 345 -13.11 13.48 -25.61
CA ALA A 345 -12.69 14.88 -25.60
C ALA A 345 -11.16 15.04 -25.49
N CYS A 346 -10.50 14.22 -24.66
CA CYS A 346 -9.04 14.19 -24.55
C CYS A 346 -8.38 13.79 -25.86
N TYR A 347 -8.83 12.70 -26.48
CA TYR A 347 -8.26 12.19 -27.73
C TYR A 347 -8.43 13.17 -28.89
N GLN A 348 -9.60 13.82 -29.01
CA GLN A 348 -9.80 14.86 -30.01
C GLN A 348 -8.89 16.08 -29.79
N ALA A 349 -8.76 16.53 -28.53
CA ALA A 349 -7.90 17.68 -28.21
C ALA A 349 -6.42 17.35 -28.45
N LYS A 350 -5.98 16.14 -28.08
CA LYS A 350 -4.64 15.61 -28.38
C LYS A 350 -4.40 15.58 -29.89
N GLY A 351 -5.32 15.00 -30.66
CA GLY A 351 -5.19 14.92 -32.11
C GLY A 351 -5.07 16.30 -32.77
N LYS A 352 -5.85 17.29 -32.31
CA LYS A 352 -5.76 18.68 -32.79
C LYS A 352 -4.41 19.32 -32.46
N LYS A 353 -3.89 19.15 -31.24
CA LYS A 353 -2.58 19.67 -30.84
C LYS A 353 -1.45 19.05 -31.68
N LEU A 354 -1.50 17.73 -31.90
CA LEU A 354 -0.52 17.03 -32.74
C LEU A 354 -0.52 17.54 -34.19
N LEU A 355 -1.69 17.92 -34.72
CA LEU A 355 -1.76 18.59 -36.03
C LEU A 355 -1.05 19.95 -36.05
N GLU A 356 -1.22 20.76 -35.00
CA GLU A 356 -0.51 22.04 -34.86
C GLU A 356 1.02 21.85 -34.79
N GLU A 357 1.46 20.71 -34.26
CA GLU A 357 2.86 20.29 -34.15
C GLU A 357 3.39 19.56 -35.40
N ASN A 358 2.55 19.38 -36.44
CA ASN A 358 2.81 18.59 -37.66
C ASN A 358 3.11 17.10 -37.42
N ASP A 359 2.72 16.55 -36.27
CA ASP A 359 2.69 15.10 -36.04
C ASP A 359 1.38 14.52 -36.56
N TYR A 360 1.28 14.40 -37.89
CA TYR A 360 0.06 13.95 -38.56
C TYR A 360 -0.29 12.50 -38.22
N ASN A 361 0.71 11.64 -38.06
CA ASN A 361 0.49 10.23 -37.72
C ASN A 361 -0.03 10.11 -36.29
N GLY A 362 0.62 10.78 -35.33
CA GLY A 362 0.14 10.84 -33.96
C GLY A 362 -1.27 11.43 -33.86
N ALA A 363 -1.60 12.44 -34.68
CA ALA A 363 -2.94 13.00 -34.75
C ALA A 363 -3.98 11.96 -35.23
N ILE A 364 -3.69 11.23 -36.31
CA ILE A 364 -4.57 10.18 -36.84
C ILE A 364 -4.78 9.08 -35.80
N GLU A 365 -3.71 8.64 -35.14
CA GLU A 365 -3.77 7.63 -34.08
C GLU A 365 -4.62 8.10 -32.89
N ALA A 366 -4.46 9.36 -32.47
CA ALA A 366 -5.26 9.94 -31.39
C ALA A 366 -6.75 10.02 -31.77
N PHE A 367 -7.09 10.51 -32.96
CA PHE A 367 -8.48 10.55 -33.41
C PHE A 367 -9.09 9.15 -33.50
N ALA A 368 -8.33 8.13 -33.95
CA ALA A 368 -8.82 6.77 -34.06
C ALA A 368 -9.22 6.12 -32.72
N GLN A 369 -8.82 6.70 -31.58
CA GLN A 369 -9.25 6.24 -30.25
C GLN A 369 -10.64 6.76 -29.83
N VAL A 370 -11.21 7.73 -30.55
CA VAL A 370 -12.51 8.35 -30.23
C VAL A 370 -13.65 7.39 -30.58
N LYS A 371 -14.60 7.18 -29.65
CA LYS A 371 -15.63 6.14 -29.78
C LYS A 371 -17.02 6.67 -30.13
N ASN A 372 -17.48 7.72 -29.46
CA ASN A 372 -18.85 8.20 -29.52
C ASN A 372 -19.06 9.31 -30.57
N ILE A 373 -17.98 9.90 -31.07
CA ILE A 373 -18.01 11.04 -31.98
C ILE A 373 -17.40 10.63 -33.32
N ASP A 374 -18.09 10.95 -34.43
CA ASP A 374 -17.54 10.74 -35.77
C ASP A 374 -16.36 11.70 -36.02
N VAL A 375 -15.17 11.13 -36.08
CA VAL A 375 -13.91 11.84 -36.32
C VAL A 375 -13.38 11.71 -37.74
N THR A 376 -14.16 11.14 -38.66
CA THR A 376 -13.73 10.86 -40.04
C THR A 376 -13.18 12.11 -40.73
N SER A 377 -13.83 13.26 -40.53
CA SER A 377 -13.38 14.53 -41.10
C SER A 377 -12.03 15.00 -40.53
N TYR A 378 -11.78 14.78 -39.24
CA TYR A 378 -10.50 15.13 -38.60
C TYR A 378 -9.36 14.23 -39.11
N ILE A 379 -9.60 12.92 -39.23
CA ILE A 379 -8.63 11.97 -39.80
C ILE A 379 -8.31 12.33 -41.25
N ASN A 380 -9.34 12.63 -42.06
CA ASN A 380 -9.13 13.02 -43.46
C ASN A 380 -8.38 14.36 -43.56
N ASN A 381 -8.66 15.31 -42.67
CA ASN A 381 -7.91 16.57 -42.62
C ASN A 381 -6.43 16.34 -42.28
N ALA A 382 -6.14 15.47 -41.30
CA ALA A 382 -4.77 15.10 -40.93
C ALA A 382 -4.00 14.45 -42.09
N LYS A 383 -4.62 13.49 -42.78
CA LYS A 383 -4.05 12.85 -43.98
C LYS A 383 -3.79 13.88 -45.09
N ALA A 384 -4.72 14.80 -45.31
CA ALA A 384 -4.58 15.84 -46.34
C ALA A 384 -3.45 16.83 -46.00
N ALA A 385 -3.29 17.19 -44.72
CA ALA A 385 -2.20 18.02 -44.25
C ALA A 385 -0.83 17.33 -44.44
N TYR A 386 -0.72 16.04 -44.10
CA TYR A 386 0.48 15.25 -44.38
C TYR A 386 0.85 15.29 -45.87
N VAL A 387 -0.12 15.01 -46.74
CA VAL A 387 0.05 14.98 -48.20
C VAL A 387 0.48 16.35 -48.74
N ALA A 388 -0.05 17.45 -48.19
CA ALA A 388 0.34 18.79 -48.60
C ALA A 388 1.82 19.07 -48.34
N ASP A 389 2.36 18.58 -47.21
CA ASP A 389 3.74 18.80 -46.80
C ASP A 389 4.73 17.78 -47.41
N HIS A 390 4.25 16.61 -47.81
CA HIS A 390 5.08 15.48 -48.28
C HIS A 390 4.79 15.06 -49.73
N MET A 391 4.13 15.91 -50.53
CA MET A 391 3.66 15.63 -51.89
C MET A 391 4.75 15.04 -52.81
N SER A 392 4.85 13.70 -52.84
CA SER A 392 5.87 12.96 -53.55
C SER A 392 5.34 11.59 -54.01
N ALA A 393 5.72 11.18 -55.21
CA ALA A 393 5.42 9.85 -55.75
C ALA A 393 6.31 8.74 -55.16
N ASP A 394 7.42 9.11 -54.52
CA ASP A 394 8.34 8.16 -53.86
C ASP A 394 7.95 7.89 -52.39
N ASP A 395 7.02 8.66 -51.85
CA ASP A 395 6.50 8.49 -50.49
C ASP A 395 5.23 7.63 -50.49
N GLU A 396 5.38 6.41 -50.00
CA GLU A 396 4.29 5.45 -49.91
C GLU A 396 3.15 5.91 -48.99
N THR A 397 3.45 6.68 -47.93
CA THR A 397 2.43 7.23 -47.04
C THR A 397 1.58 8.26 -47.78
N THR A 398 2.21 9.17 -48.53
CA THR A 398 1.52 10.16 -49.37
C THR A 398 0.57 9.48 -50.35
N LEU A 399 1.05 8.47 -51.09
CA LEU A 399 0.22 7.74 -52.05
C LEU A 399 -0.92 6.98 -51.35
N SER A 400 -0.64 6.34 -50.22
CA SER A 400 -1.62 5.61 -49.42
C SER A 400 -2.73 6.53 -48.89
N TYR A 401 -2.39 7.71 -48.39
CA TYR A 401 -3.34 8.71 -47.91
C TYR A 401 -4.14 9.35 -49.05
N LEU A 402 -3.52 9.64 -50.19
CA LEU A 402 -4.23 10.10 -51.38
C LEU A 402 -5.28 9.09 -51.86
N CYS A 403 -4.97 7.79 -51.79
CA CYS A 403 -5.94 6.74 -52.09
C CYS A 403 -7.13 6.79 -51.12
N ASP A 404 -6.88 6.80 -49.80
CA ASP A 404 -7.94 6.89 -48.79
C ASP A 404 -8.83 8.13 -49.00
N LEU A 405 -8.21 9.30 -49.23
CA LEU A 405 -8.89 10.58 -49.41
C LEU A 405 -9.69 10.64 -50.73
N LYS A 406 -9.16 10.05 -51.80
CA LYS A 406 -9.87 9.92 -53.09
C LYS A 406 -11.18 9.17 -52.90
N TYR A 407 -11.17 8.03 -52.20
CA TYR A 407 -12.38 7.24 -51.97
C TYR A 407 -13.33 7.89 -50.96
N ALA A 408 -12.82 8.74 -50.07
CA ALA A 408 -13.62 9.64 -49.25
C ALA A 408 -14.15 10.88 -50.00
N SER A 409 -13.83 11.04 -51.29
CA SER A 409 -14.14 12.24 -52.09
C SER A 409 -13.67 13.55 -51.44
N TYR A 410 -12.50 13.51 -50.80
CA TYR A 410 -11.97 14.62 -50.00
C TYR A 410 -10.95 15.46 -50.79
N GLY A 411 -11.26 16.75 -50.94
CA GLY A 411 -10.36 17.73 -51.59
C GLY A 411 -9.98 17.37 -53.03
N THR A 412 -8.73 17.61 -53.39
CA THR A 412 -8.15 17.35 -54.72
C THR A 412 -7.47 15.98 -54.82
N ALA A 413 -7.68 15.07 -53.86
CA ALA A 413 -6.90 13.85 -53.74
C ALA A 413 -6.90 12.97 -55.01
N ALA A 414 -8.03 12.86 -55.71
CA ALA A 414 -8.10 12.12 -56.97
C ALA A 414 -7.23 12.76 -58.07
N GLU A 415 -7.20 14.08 -58.14
CA GLU A 415 -6.39 14.83 -59.10
C GLU A 415 -4.90 14.74 -58.75
N ASP A 416 -4.55 14.85 -57.46
CA ASP A 416 -3.16 14.81 -57.01
C ASP A 416 -2.58 13.40 -57.12
N LEU A 417 -3.36 12.35 -56.82
CA LEU A 417 -2.99 10.96 -57.10
C LEU A 417 -2.76 10.76 -58.61
N MET A 418 -3.63 11.31 -59.45
CA MET A 418 -3.46 11.25 -60.90
C MET A 418 -2.22 12.02 -61.36
N LYS A 419 -1.87 13.17 -60.76
CA LYS A 419 -0.65 13.91 -61.10
C LYS A 419 0.62 13.13 -60.74
N LEU A 420 0.66 12.51 -59.55
CA LEU A 420 1.82 11.77 -59.07
C LEU A 420 2.00 10.43 -59.79
N THR A 421 0.91 9.67 -59.90
CA THR A 421 0.97 8.31 -60.44
C THR A 421 0.78 8.27 -61.95
N GLY A 422 0.12 9.28 -62.53
CA GLY A 422 -0.38 9.33 -63.90
C GLY A 422 -1.55 8.37 -64.18
N TRP A 423 -2.17 7.78 -63.16
CA TRP A 423 -3.27 6.83 -63.27
C TRP A 423 -4.51 7.33 -62.50
N ASN A 424 -5.68 7.09 -63.08
CA ASN A 424 -6.99 7.19 -62.44
C ASN A 424 -7.65 5.81 -62.49
N ILE A 425 -7.42 5.04 -61.43
CA ILE A 425 -7.94 3.69 -61.28
C ILE A 425 -9.25 3.75 -60.51
N GLN A 426 -10.24 2.99 -60.90
CA GLN A 426 -11.48 2.84 -60.14
C GLN A 426 -11.68 1.38 -59.81
N SER A 427 -11.80 1.07 -58.52
CA SER A 427 -12.01 -0.30 -58.06
C SER A 427 -13.36 -0.50 -57.39
N PHE A 428 -13.98 -1.65 -57.63
CA PHE A 428 -15.30 -2.04 -57.13
C PHE A 428 -15.38 -3.57 -56.99
N ILE A 429 -16.24 -4.09 -56.12
CA ILE A 429 -16.33 -5.52 -55.79
C ILE A 429 -17.68 -6.12 -56.18
N ASN A 430 -17.71 -7.12 -57.06
CA ASN A 430 -18.95 -7.73 -57.57
C ASN A 430 -18.93 -9.26 -57.53
N GLY A 431 -20.09 -9.90 -57.67
CA GLY A 431 -20.24 -11.36 -57.58
C GLY A 431 -19.89 -12.14 -58.87
N SER A 432 -19.38 -11.48 -59.91
CA SER A 432 -19.04 -12.11 -61.19
C SER A 432 -17.88 -11.41 -61.87
N THR A 433 -17.11 -12.16 -62.67
CA THR A 433 -16.07 -11.63 -63.56
C THR A 433 -16.63 -10.81 -64.72
N GLU A 434 -17.94 -10.83 -64.99
CA GLU A 434 -18.57 -10.10 -66.10
C GLU A 434 -19.31 -8.84 -65.64
N ASP A 435 -19.50 -8.66 -64.33
CA ASP A 435 -20.20 -7.49 -63.79
C ASP A 435 -19.21 -6.34 -63.57
N TYR A 436 -18.96 -5.56 -64.63
CA TYR A 436 -18.08 -4.37 -64.59
C TYR A 436 -18.84 -3.06 -64.40
N SER A 437 -20.16 -3.09 -64.49
CA SER A 437 -21.00 -1.88 -64.44
C SER A 437 -21.43 -1.54 -63.03
N THR A 438 -21.59 -2.54 -62.16
CA THR A 438 -22.05 -2.33 -60.80
C THR A 438 -20.89 -1.83 -59.95
N ARG A 439 -21.03 -0.66 -59.33
CA ARG A 439 -19.95 -0.01 -58.58
C ARG A 439 -20.08 -0.26 -57.07
N ASN A 440 -20.19 -1.52 -56.70
CA ASN A 440 -20.32 -1.92 -55.30
C ASN A 440 -19.01 -1.73 -54.53
N ASN A 441 -19.12 -1.45 -53.23
CA ASN A 441 -18.00 -1.36 -52.29
C ASN A 441 -18.06 -2.44 -51.19
N SER A 442 -19.04 -3.34 -51.26
CA SER A 442 -19.19 -4.46 -50.33
C SER A 442 -19.77 -5.69 -51.02
N CYS A 443 -19.47 -6.88 -50.52
CA CYS A 443 -20.07 -8.14 -50.94
C CYS A 443 -20.53 -8.98 -49.74
N VAL A 444 -21.17 -10.13 -50.00
CA VAL A 444 -21.75 -11.02 -48.98
C VAL A 444 -20.83 -12.21 -48.71
N VAL A 445 -20.74 -12.62 -47.45
CA VAL A 445 -20.01 -13.83 -47.01
C VAL A 445 -20.49 -15.09 -47.74
N GLY A 446 -19.55 -15.99 -48.03
CA GLY A 446 -19.85 -17.31 -48.58
C GLY A 446 -20.03 -17.35 -50.09
N THR A 447 -19.83 -16.21 -50.77
CA THR A 447 -19.87 -16.12 -52.24
C THR A 447 -18.52 -15.70 -52.79
N ASP A 448 -18.13 -16.29 -53.91
CA ASP A 448 -16.99 -15.77 -54.65
C ASP A 448 -17.29 -14.34 -55.08
N ALA A 449 -16.33 -13.46 -54.82
CA ALA A 449 -16.39 -12.07 -55.20
C ALA A 449 -15.15 -11.71 -56.02
N TYR A 450 -15.29 -10.67 -56.84
CA TYR A 450 -14.28 -10.22 -57.77
C TYR A 450 -14.08 -8.73 -57.56
N VAL A 451 -12.88 -8.36 -57.10
CA VAL A 451 -12.47 -6.96 -57.03
C VAL A 451 -11.99 -6.57 -58.42
N HIS A 452 -12.77 -5.75 -59.10
CA HIS A 452 -12.49 -5.23 -60.43
C HIS A 452 -11.74 -3.91 -60.32
N SER A 453 -10.78 -3.71 -61.22
CA SER A 453 -10.03 -2.45 -61.37
C SER A 453 -10.14 -1.95 -62.81
N VAL A 454 -10.61 -0.73 -63.00
CA VAL A 454 -10.68 -0.07 -64.31
C VAL A 454 -9.60 1.00 -64.40
N PHE A 455 -8.74 0.89 -65.41
CA PHE A 455 -7.54 1.71 -65.54
C PHE A 455 -7.73 2.82 -66.55
N ASN A 456 -7.68 4.06 -66.08
CA ASN A 456 -7.68 5.24 -66.95
C ASN A 456 -6.38 6.02 -66.76
N ALA A 457 -5.80 6.51 -67.85
CA ALA A 457 -4.63 7.37 -67.84
C ALA A 457 -4.63 8.31 -69.05
N GLY A 458 -3.69 9.26 -69.07
CA GLY A 458 -3.44 10.08 -70.25
C GLY A 458 -3.03 9.25 -71.47
N ASP A 459 -3.19 9.83 -72.67
CA ASP A 459 -2.96 9.15 -73.95
C ASP A 459 -1.59 8.45 -74.02
N GLY A 460 -1.61 7.18 -74.43
CA GLY A 460 -0.40 6.38 -74.70
C GLY A 460 0.29 5.77 -73.48
N LYS A 461 -0.21 5.99 -72.26
CA LYS A 461 0.37 5.38 -71.05
C LYS A 461 0.13 3.87 -70.98
N SER A 462 1.16 3.12 -70.58
CA SER A 462 1.07 1.70 -70.28
C SER A 462 2.05 1.29 -69.19
N SER A 463 1.63 0.40 -68.29
CA SER A 463 2.43 -0.13 -67.18
C SER A 463 2.25 -1.64 -67.03
N ASP A 464 3.28 -2.30 -66.52
CA ASP A 464 3.15 -3.66 -65.99
C ASP A 464 2.58 -3.54 -64.57
N ILE A 465 1.42 -4.13 -64.30
CA ILE A 465 0.69 -3.97 -63.04
C ILE A 465 0.76 -5.25 -62.20
N VAL A 466 0.80 -5.09 -60.87
CA VAL A 466 0.58 -6.16 -59.90
C VAL A 466 -0.57 -5.76 -59.00
N GLU A 467 -1.53 -6.68 -58.82
CA GLU A 467 -2.67 -6.51 -57.92
C GLU A 467 -2.68 -7.61 -56.87
N TYR A 468 -3.05 -7.27 -55.64
CA TYR A 468 -3.25 -8.26 -54.58
C TYR A 468 -4.19 -7.72 -53.51
N ILE A 469 -4.77 -8.66 -52.75
CA ILE A 469 -5.63 -8.38 -51.60
C ILE A 469 -4.82 -8.61 -50.32
N VAL A 470 -5.03 -7.73 -49.34
CA VAL A 470 -4.62 -7.92 -47.94
C VAL A 470 -5.89 -8.05 -47.11
N HIS A 471 -5.98 -9.12 -46.35
CA HIS A 471 -7.08 -9.39 -45.41
C HIS A 471 -6.85 -8.67 -44.08
N GLU A 472 -7.90 -8.62 -43.25
CA GLU A 472 -7.87 -7.94 -41.96
C GLU A 472 -6.85 -8.55 -40.98
N ASP A 473 -6.60 -9.87 -41.09
CA ASP A 473 -5.58 -10.58 -40.33
C ASP A 473 -4.13 -10.34 -40.84
N GLY A 474 -3.98 -9.50 -41.87
CA GLY A 474 -2.71 -9.19 -42.52
C GLY A 474 -2.26 -10.22 -43.55
N SER A 475 -3.00 -11.31 -43.76
CA SER A 475 -2.67 -12.29 -44.79
C SER A 475 -2.83 -11.68 -46.19
N LYS A 476 -1.92 -12.05 -47.09
CA LYS A 476 -1.84 -11.52 -48.45
C LYS A 476 -2.26 -12.59 -49.46
N SER A 477 -3.10 -12.23 -50.42
CA SER A 477 -3.41 -13.08 -51.56
C SER A 477 -2.19 -13.31 -52.45
N LYS A 478 -2.31 -14.27 -53.39
CA LYS A 478 -1.36 -14.35 -54.50
C LYS A 478 -1.42 -13.07 -55.33
N ASP A 479 -0.25 -12.69 -55.86
CA ASP A 479 -0.14 -11.59 -56.81
C ASP A 479 -0.85 -11.96 -58.12
N VAL A 480 -1.70 -11.06 -58.60
CA VAL A 480 -2.32 -11.11 -59.91
C VAL A 480 -1.55 -10.16 -60.83
N VAL A 481 -1.01 -10.72 -61.91
CA VAL A 481 -0.23 -9.99 -62.91
C VAL A 481 -0.89 -10.20 -64.27
N PRO A 482 -1.41 -9.14 -64.91
CA PRO A 482 -1.98 -9.25 -66.25
C PRO A 482 -0.95 -9.77 -67.28
N ASP A 483 -1.39 -10.62 -68.21
CA ASP A 483 -0.53 -11.22 -69.25
C ASP A 483 0.10 -10.19 -70.20
N THR A 484 -0.53 -9.02 -70.31
CA THR A 484 -0.07 -7.90 -71.13
C THR A 484 -0.08 -6.62 -70.33
N ALA A 485 0.78 -5.68 -70.71
CA ALA A 485 0.84 -4.38 -70.07
C ALA A 485 -0.54 -3.68 -70.12
N VAL A 486 -0.96 -3.15 -68.98
CA VAL A 486 -2.23 -2.44 -68.81
C VAL A 486 -2.13 -1.09 -69.51
N LYS A 487 -3.21 -0.67 -70.18
CA LYS A 487 -3.33 0.62 -70.88
C LYS A 487 -4.65 1.30 -70.53
N THR A 488 -4.83 2.56 -70.89
CA THR A 488 -6.10 3.27 -70.70
C THR A 488 -7.27 2.48 -71.31
N GLY A 489 -8.33 2.29 -70.51
CA GLY A 489 -9.53 1.53 -70.86
C GLY A 489 -9.44 0.03 -70.55
N SER A 490 -8.31 -0.47 -70.05
CA SER A 490 -8.19 -1.84 -69.55
C SER A 490 -9.00 -2.05 -68.26
N ALA A 491 -9.46 -3.28 -68.05
CA ALA A 491 -10.03 -3.73 -66.79
C ALA A 491 -9.39 -5.07 -66.38
N THR A 492 -9.21 -5.27 -65.08
CA THR A 492 -8.71 -6.52 -64.48
C THR A 492 -9.60 -6.89 -63.29
N TRP A 493 -9.40 -8.09 -62.76
CA TRP A 493 -10.08 -8.54 -61.55
C TRP A 493 -9.20 -9.43 -60.69
N VAL A 494 -9.44 -9.40 -59.38
CA VAL A 494 -8.84 -10.30 -58.39
C VAL A 494 -9.95 -11.09 -57.70
N LEU A 495 -9.83 -12.42 -57.69
CA LEU A 495 -10.77 -13.31 -57.03
C LEU A 495 -10.59 -13.25 -55.50
N VAL A 496 -11.69 -13.10 -54.80
CA VAL A 496 -11.84 -13.28 -53.35
C VAL A 496 -12.75 -14.50 -53.15
N THR A 497 -12.18 -15.62 -52.72
CA THR A 497 -12.90 -16.91 -52.65
C THR A 497 -13.88 -16.96 -51.48
N GLY A 498 -15.11 -17.40 -51.74
CA GLY A 498 -16.21 -17.41 -50.77
C GLY A 498 -16.14 -18.55 -49.74
N GLU A 499 -15.50 -19.67 -50.05
CA GLU A 499 -15.52 -20.91 -49.25
C GLU A 499 -14.96 -20.77 -47.82
N SER A 500 -14.26 -19.66 -47.51
CA SER A 500 -13.67 -19.39 -46.20
C SER A 500 -13.76 -17.91 -45.75
N GLN A 501 -14.61 -17.11 -46.38
CA GLN A 501 -14.82 -15.71 -45.97
C GLN A 501 -15.54 -15.61 -44.64
N LYS A 502 -15.09 -14.69 -43.79
CA LYS A 502 -15.83 -14.17 -42.63
C LYS A 502 -16.16 -12.70 -42.90
N PRO A 503 -17.05 -12.08 -42.11
CA PRO A 503 -17.19 -10.63 -42.15
C PRO A 503 -15.84 -10.01 -41.84
N GLU A 504 -15.31 -9.27 -42.79
CA GLU A 504 -13.98 -8.68 -42.70
C GLU A 504 -13.84 -7.49 -43.63
N ARG A 505 -12.80 -6.69 -43.39
CA ARG A 505 -12.34 -5.67 -44.33
C ARG A 505 -11.18 -6.22 -45.16
N ILE A 506 -11.32 -6.18 -46.49
CA ILE A 506 -10.23 -6.52 -47.41
C ILE A 506 -9.72 -5.27 -48.09
N THR A 507 -8.41 -5.20 -48.35
CA THR A 507 -7.80 -4.04 -49.03
C THR A 507 -7.09 -4.48 -50.30
N LEU A 508 -7.54 -3.95 -51.43
CA LEU A 508 -6.85 -4.06 -52.71
C LEU A 508 -5.64 -3.12 -52.73
N TYR A 509 -4.54 -3.65 -53.22
CA TYR A 509 -3.36 -2.88 -53.62
C TYR A 509 -3.11 -3.06 -55.11
N VAL A 510 -2.94 -1.94 -55.81
CA VAL A 510 -2.56 -1.90 -57.22
C VAL A 510 -1.20 -1.21 -57.33
N ARG A 511 -0.20 -1.90 -57.87
CA ARG A 511 1.18 -1.39 -57.97
C ARG A 511 1.72 -1.46 -59.38
N ASP A 512 2.61 -0.52 -59.70
CA ASP A 512 3.47 -0.64 -60.87
C ASP A 512 4.57 -1.66 -60.57
N LYS A 513 4.66 -2.71 -61.40
CA LYS A 513 5.57 -3.84 -61.19
C LYS A 513 7.04 -3.46 -61.23
N LYS A 514 7.41 -2.47 -62.04
CA LYS A 514 8.82 -2.11 -62.28
C LYS A 514 9.35 -1.22 -61.16
N THR A 515 8.54 -0.26 -60.75
CA THR A 515 8.90 0.74 -59.73
C THR A 515 8.48 0.34 -58.33
N ASN A 516 7.57 -0.64 -58.20
CA ASN A 516 6.89 -1.01 -56.97
C ASN A 516 6.02 0.12 -56.36
N MET A 517 5.80 1.21 -57.12
CA MET A 517 5.02 2.36 -56.69
C MET A 517 3.54 1.99 -56.51
N LEU A 518 2.93 2.48 -55.43
CA LEU A 518 1.49 2.35 -55.18
C LEU A 518 0.72 3.22 -56.17
N LEU A 519 -0.19 2.62 -56.94
CA LEU A 519 -1.01 3.32 -57.93
C LEU A 519 -2.44 3.54 -57.46
N ASP A 520 -2.98 2.57 -56.73
CA ASP A 520 -4.28 2.70 -56.06
C ASP A 520 -4.36 1.74 -54.87
N LYS A 521 -5.18 2.11 -53.88
CA LYS A 521 -5.51 1.30 -52.72
C LYS A 521 -6.96 1.52 -52.36
N TYR A 522 -7.73 0.46 -52.18
CA TYR A 522 -9.12 0.60 -51.74
C TYR A 522 -9.56 -0.53 -50.83
N THR A 523 -10.29 -0.19 -49.77
CA THR A 523 -10.82 -1.13 -48.80
C THR A 523 -12.29 -1.41 -49.09
N PHE A 524 -12.64 -2.69 -49.11
CA PHE A 524 -13.98 -3.22 -49.32
C PHE A 524 -14.45 -3.97 -48.08
N GLU A 525 -15.76 -4.06 -47.90
CA GLU A 525 -16.35 -4.81 -46.80
C GLU A 525 -16.99 -6.11 -47.28
N ILE A 526 -16.65 -7.21 -46.62
CA ILE A 526 -17.37 -8.48 -46.73
C ILE A 526 -18.34 -8.52 -45.55
N ARG A 527 -19.64 -8.63 -45.83
CA ARG A 527 -20.71 -8.50 -44.82
C ARG A 527 -21.48 -9.80 -44.67
N GLU A 528 -22.02 -10.03 -43.47
CA GLU A 528 -23.08 -11.04 -43.30
C GLU A 528 -24.31 -10.63 -44.11
N LYS A 529 -25.09 -11.65 -44.49
CA LYS A 529 -26.27 -11.48 -45.35
C LYS A 529 -27.43 -10.81 -44.64
#